data_AF-A0A6G0WHC3-F1
#
_entry.id   AF-A0A6G0WHC3-F1
#
_cell.length_a   1.000
_cell.length_b   1.000
_cell.length_c   1.000
_cell.angle_alpha   90.00
_cell.angle_beta   90.00
_cell.angle_gamma   90.00
#
_symmetry.space_group_name_H-M   'P 1'
#
loop_
_entity.id
_entity.type
_entity.pdbx_description
1 polymer ?
#
loop_
_entity_poly.entity_id
_entity_poly.type
_entity_poly.pdbx_seq_one_letter_code
_entity_poly.pdbx_strand_id
1 'polypeptide(L)'
;MVSSKGQPSVAATEADVKVDVDEEDAKKEIAAAEAIDDDEDESDDDNEEDTGLTENQNRLLYLISLYTKPAVLSTDKEEWIRKPALLVLLYEAIVSQAVDYDYAPASELVETKRKYFNISQEGKSDLDFLREEELVNGLKLSSKTYQPVTCYQISEKGQELITKLSKKDKTPIHDMAYAPGTRNLLHVEWDGQEYWLVDSQSGYRRISAVTETETVSYVSSAYVPQCLRRGGRPTLSNAHRAHECGLSDSTIKDELDEIITLNSVSIIVSEFIPFGANQVVQLNCNLGSTERVQGGFFTAVVDTQSTGTQIAVDPGLTSINILDYSLTNHVNFEADIHYPEAPGVVQVETFGCSLTASGACFYGMQVEAIMDRIKDNISLDHLSRLLVDVQRDSSQIVDSVLSSYQRSLLSLVFLNERSNRDKINLIIANEITPHLTAEEYMDKGEYENELKQVIGDTRAAFDISEHDTLVFGSYGLLIAGPNSRHHEPLLCSFLEYESMNLFTQNFFARMFILVDDMKTVRTMVDVAERDPNCLADIRRRLAVLSQQVILMEETLGFLRESLDEAEIPPEPPEQAGRALYERLQLGVGYFFSRH
;
A
#
# COMPACT_ATOMS: atom_id res chain seq x y z
N MET A 1 -26.81 -62.02 -19.15
CA MET A 1 -28.18 -62.41 -18.73
C MET A 1 -28.85 -61.20 -18.09
N VAL A 2 -29.84 -60.66 -18.79
CA VAL A 2 -31.12 -60.09 -18.31
C VAL A 2 -31.16 -59.28 -17.00
N SER A 3 -31.34 -57.95 -17.16
CA SER A 3 -32.39 -57.06 -16.61
C SER A 3 -32.79 -57.09 -15.12
N SER A 4 -32.71 -55.91 -14.47
CA SER A 4 -33.84 -55.18 -13.83
C SER A 4 -33.32 -53.87 -13.21
N LYS A 5 -33.74 -52.68 -13.66
CA LYS A 5 -34.87 -51.85 -13.19
C LYS A 5 -34.99 -51.71 -11.66
N GLY A 6 -34.79 -50.48 -11.18
CA GLY A 6 -35.17 -50.04 -9.84
C GLY A 6 -34.71 -48.59 -9.54
N GLN A 7 -35.49 -47.60 -10.00
CA GLN A 7 -35.45 -46.24 -9.42
C GLN A 7 -35.95 -46.28 -7.97
N PRO A 8 -35.46 -45.40 -7.09
CA PRO A 8 -36.28 -44.83 -6.03
C PRO A 8 -36.49 -43.34 -6.27
N SER A 9 -37.76 -42.97 -6.19
CA SER A 9 -38.30 -41.62 -6.07
C SER A 9 -37.81 -40.93 -4.80
N VAL A 10 -37.40 -39.66 -4.91
CA VAL A 10 -37.42 -38.72 -3.79
C VAL A 10 -38.18 -37.49 -4.26
N ALA A 11 -39.29 -37.25 -3.58
CA ALA A 11 -40.22 -36.17 -3.84
C ALA A 11 -39.58 -34.81 -3.54
N ALA A 12 -39.58 -33.93 -4.53
CA ALA A 12 -39.40 -32.50 -4.36
C ALA A 12 -40.69 -31.92 -3.77
N THR A 13 -40.57 -31.24 -2.64
CA THR A 13 -41.58 -30.27 -2.18
C THR A 13 -41.03 -28.88 -2.47
N GLU A 14 -41.22 -28.43 -3.71
CA GLU A 14 -41.17 -27.01 -4.06
C GLU A 14 -42.49 -26.39 -3.60
N ALA A 15 -42.40 -25.49 -2.62
CA ALA A 15 -43.50 -24.63 -2.26
C ALA A 15 -43.46 -23.44 -3.22
N ASP A 16 -44.30 -23.51 -4.27
CA ASP A 16 -44.62 -22.40 -5.16
C ASP A 16 -45.26 -21.27 -4.35
N VAL A 17 -44.45 -20.30 -3.92
CA VAL A 17 -44.94 -18.97 -3.55
C VAL A 17 -44.90 -18.14 -4.83
N LYS A 18 -46.02 -18.14 -5.56
CA LYS A 18 -46.29 -17.13 -6.59
C LYS A 18 -46.40 -15.78 -5.89
N VAL A 19 -45.34 -14.98 -5.98
CA VAL A 19 -45.44 -13.54 -5.83
C VAL A 19 -45.92 -13.04 -7.18
N ASP A 20 -47.23 -12.84 -7.31
CA ASP A 20 -47.78 -12.03 -8.40
C ASP A 20 -47.25 -10.60 -8.17
N VAL A 21 -46.11 -10.29 -8.81
CA VAL A 21 -45.66 -8.92 -8.95
C VAL A 21 -46.64 -8.29 -9.94
N ASP A 22 -47.52 -7.43 -9.43
CA ASP A 22 -48.51 -6.73 -10.23
C ASP A 22 -47.81 -6.02 -11.39
N GLU A 23 -47.94 -6.56 -12.61
CA GLU A 23 -47.42 -5.97 -13.85
C GLU A 23 -47.89 -4.52 -14.05
N GLU A 24 -48.98 -4.11 -13.39
CA GLU A 24 -49.45 -2.73 -13.37
C GLU A 24 -48.62 -1.81 -12.46
N ASP A 25 -48.08 -2.30 -11.36
CA ASP A 25 -47.26 -1.48 -10.45
C ASP A 25 -45.84 -1.34 -10.99
N ALA A 26 -45.30 -2.40 -11.61
CA ALA A 26 -44.05 -2.31 -12.39
C ALA A 26 -44.20 -1.36 -13.59
N LYS A 27 -45.35 -1.36 -14.28
CA LYS A 27 -45.62 -0.38 -15.35
C LYS A 27 -45.80 1.04 -14.84
N LYS A 28 -46.30 1.24 -13.63
CA LYS A 28 -46.39 2.57 -12.99
C LYS A 28 -45.03 3.08 -12.52
N GLU A 29 -44.16 2.22 -12.01
CA GLU A 29 -42.77 2.59 -11.70
C GLU A 29 -41.97 2.91 -12.96
N ILE A 30 -42.16 2.14 -14.05
CA ILE A 30 -41.54 2.43 -15.35
C ILE A 30 -42.10 3.73 -15.94
N ALA A 31 -43.41 3.98 -15.87
CA ALA A 31 -44.00 5.23 -16.34
C ALA A 31 -43.61 6.45 -15.47
N ALA A 32 -43.34 6.25 -14.17
CA ALA A 32 -42.81 7.29 -13.30
C ALA A 32 -41.32 7.56 -13.58
N ALA A 33 -40.55 6.54 -13.96
CA ALA A 33 -39.18 6.69 -14.43
C ALA A 33 -39.11 7.35 -15.83
N GLU A 34 -40.06 7.04 -16.72
CA GLU A 34 -40.20 7.69 -18.03
C GLU A 34 -40.66 9.16 -17.89
N ALA A 35 -41.50 9.49 -16.91
CA ALA A 35 -41.90 10.88 -16.65
C ALA A 35 -40.78 11.75 -16.07
N ILE A 36 -39.77 11.15 -15.41
CA ILE A 36 -38.57 11.87 -14.95
C ILE A 36 -37.60 12.13 -16.13
N ASP A 37 -37.60 11.26 -17.15
CA ASP A 37 -36.76 11.39 -18.37
C ASP A 37 -37.41 12.35 -19.40
N ASP A 38 -38.75 12.45 -19.47
CA ASP A 38 -39.48 13.26 -20.46
C ASP A 38 -39.83 14.70 -19.98
N ASP A 39 -39.86 14.99 -18.67
CA ASP A 39 -40.10 16.37 -18.17
C ASP A 39 -38.83 17.26 -18.21
N GLU A 40 -37.68 16.73 -18.65
CA GLU A 40 -36.41 17.48 -18.77
C GLU A 40 -36.23 18.21 -20.12
N ASP A 41 -37.22 18.15 -21.04
CA ASP A 41 -37.10 18.66 -22.41
C ASP A 41 -37.81 19.98 -22.70
N GLU A 42 -38.46 20.63 -21.73
CA GLU A 42 -38.99 21.98 -21.92
C GLU A 42 -38.65 22.93 -20.75
N SER A 43 -37.69 23.81 -21.04
CA SER A 43 -37.28 25.02 -20.31
C SER A 43 -36.55 24.82 -18.97
N ASP A 44 -35.22 24.92 -19.02
CA ASP A 44 -34.47 25.68 -18.03
C ASP A 44 -33.23 26.30 -18.68
N ASP A 45 -33.30 27.61 -18.91
CA ASP A 45 -32.11 28.47 -19.08
C ASP A 45 -31.22 28.29 -17.84
N ASP A 46 -29.94 27.98 -18.07
CA ASP A 46 -28.75 28.24 -17.25
C ASP A 46 -28.96 28.90 -15.86
N ASN A 47 -29.65 28.24 -14.94
CA ASN A 47 -29.60 28.58 -13.52
C ASN A 47 -28.56 27.68 -12.86
N GLU A 48 -27.27 27.93 -13.16
CA GLU A 48 -26.19 27.50 -12.28
C GLU A 48 -26.40 28.17 -10.92
N GLU A 49 -27.13 27.50 -10.02
CA GLU A 49 -27.11 27.87 -8.61
C GLU A 49 -25.73 27.49 -8.07
N ASP A 50 -24.98 28.51 -7.62
CA ASP A 50 -23.70 28.33 -6.96
C ASP A 50 -23.87 27.39 -5.76
N THR A 51 -23.39 26.16 -5.91
CA THR A 51 -23.46 25.14 -4.86
C THR A 51 -22.47 25.39 -3.74
N GLY A 52 -21.56 26.36 -3.91
CA GLY A 52 -20.46 26.63 -2.98
C GLY A 52 -19.35 25.58 -3.01
N LEU A 53 -19.42 24.61 -3.93
CA LEU A 53 -18.43 23.55 -4.13
C LEU A 53 -17.68 23.75 -5.44
N THR A 54 -16.47 23.20 -5.53
CA THR A 54 -15.72 23.16 -6.79
C THR A 54 -16.39 22.21 -7.80
N GLU A 55 -16.05 22.35 -9.08
CA GLU A 55 -16.52 21.45 -10.15
C GLU A 55 -16.19 19.98 -9.84
N ASN A 56 -14.96 19.72 -9.39
CA ASN A 56 -14.49 18.40 -8.98
C ASN A 56 -15.25 17.84 -7.75
N GLN A 57 -15.52 18.65 -6.73
CA GLN A 57 -16.30 18.26 -5.55
C GLN A 57 -17.76 17.92 -5.92
N ASN A 58 -18.37 18.74 -6.78
CA ASN A 58 -19.71 18.51 -7.32
C ASN A 58 -19.80 17.18 -8.07
N ARG A 59 -18.84 16.90 -8.95
CA ARG A 59 -18.74 15.66 -9.72
C ARG A 59 -18.48 14.43 -8.83
N LEU A 60 -17.64 14.56 -7.80
CA LEU A 60 -17.39 13.51 -6.80
C LEU A 60 -18.65 13.18 -5.99
N LEU A 61 -19.38 14.21 -5.54
CA LEU A 61 -20.62 14.03 -4.81
C LEU A 61 -21.67 13.31 -5.68
N TYR A 62 -21.78 13.70 -6.95
CA TYR A 62 -22.65 13.03 -7.92
C TYR A 62 -22.26 11.56 -8.15
N LEU A 63 -20.96 11.27 -8.31
CA LEU A 63 -20.46 9.89 -8.42
C LEU A 63 -20.89 9.04 -7.22
N ILE A 64 -20.74 9.54 -5.99
CA ILE A 64 -21.15 8.81 -4.77
C ILE A 64 -22.67 8.56 -4.76
N SER A 65 -23.46 9.49 -5.26
CA SER A 65 -24.93 9.37 -5.31
C SER A 65 -25.43 8.25 -6.21
N LEU A 66 -24.69 7.93 -7.29
CA LEU A 66 -25.07 6.85 -8.20
C LEU A 66 -25.01 5.47 -7.54
N TYR A 67 -24.15 5.32 -6.53
CA TYR A 67 -23.88 4.03 -5.89
C TYR A 67 -24.44 3.90 -4.47
N THR A 68 -25.10 4.94 -3.95
CA THR A 68 -25.51 4.98 -2.54
C THR A 68 -26.89 5.56 -2.36
N LYS A 69 -27.62 5.03 -1.37
CA LYS A 69 -29.00 5.43 -1.08
C LYS A 69 -29.27 5.37 0.43
N PRO A 70 -29.57 6.51 1.09
CA PRO A 70 -30.05 6.51 2.46
C PRO A 70 -31.45 5.90 2.54
N ALA A 71 -31.76 5.27 3.67
CA ALA A 71 -33.09 4.70 3.89
C ALA A 71 -34.10 5.81 4.21
N VAL A 72 -35.14 5.93 3.39
CA VAL A 72 -36.22 6.91 3.60
C VAL A 72 -37.33 6.29 4.44
N LEU A 73 -37.62 5.01 4.22
CA LEU A 73 -38.61 4.24 4.98
C LEU A 73 -37.93 3.20 5.88
N SER A 74 -38.61 2.79 6.95
CA SER A 74 -38.12 1.77 7.89
C SER A 74 -37.97 0.36 7.28
N THR A 75 -38.51 0.16 6.08
CA THR A 75 -38.38 -1.08 5.29
C THR A 75 -37.25 -1.04 4.28
N ASP A 76 -36.68 0.14 4.03
CA ASP A 76 -35.65 0.31 3.01
C ASP A 76 -34.30 -0.16 3.53
N LYS A 77 -33.49 -0.69 2.62
CA LYS A 77 -32.09 -1.00 2.92
C LYS A 77 -31.24 0.20 2.57
N GLU A 78 -30.31 0.53 3.45
CA GLU A 78 -29.28 1.51 3.15
C GLU A 78 -28.21 0.92 2.25
N GLU A 79 -27.85 1.67 1.21
CA GLU A 79 -26.79 1.31 0.28
C GLU A 79 -25.58 2.21 0.50
N TRP A 80 -24.42 1.57 0.65
CA TRP A 80 -23.14 2.20 1.01
C TRP A 80 -22.05 1.72 0.05
N ILE A 81 -21.20 2.64 -0.42
CA ILE A 81 -20.04 2.31 -1.24
C ILE A 81 -18.81 2.11 -0.35
N ARG A 82 -18.04 1.04 -0.58
CA ARG A 82 -16.80 0.79 0.16
C ARG A 82 -15.67 1.67 -0.36
N LYS A 83 -14.78 2.17 0.53
CA LYS A 83 -13.62 3.00 0.17
C LYS A 83 -12.80 2.43 -1.02
N PRO A 84 -12.38 1.14 -1.04
CA PRO A 84 -11.60 0.61 -2.17
C PRO A 84 -12.35 0.68 -3.51
N ALA A 85 -13.66 0.46 -3.52
CA ALA A 85 -14.47 0.57 -4.73
C ALA A 85 -14.60 2.02 -5.19
N LEU A 86 -14.77 2.96 -4.26
CA LEU A 86 -14.79 4.39 -4.58
C LEU A 86 -13.45 4.87 -5.17
N LEU A 87 -12.32 4.41 -4.64
CA LEU A 87 -10.99 4.73 -5.18
C LEU A 87 -10.82 4.22 -6.63
N VAL A 88 -11.33 3.04 -6.94
CA VAL A 88 -11.32 2.49 -8.30
C VAL A 88 -12.14 3.39 -9.24
N LEU A 89 -13.36 3.77 -8.85
CA LEU A 89 -14.20 4.65 -9.67
C LEU A 89 -13.58 6.04 -9.84
N LEU A 90 -12.93 6.57 -8.80
CA LEU A 90 -12.25 7.85 -8.86
C LEU A 90 -11.09 7.81 -9.87
N TYR A 91 -10.26 6.76 -9.85
CA TYR A 91 -9.21 6.57 -10.84
C TYR A 91 -9.78 6.50 -12.27
N GLU A 92 -10.86 5.76 -12.48
CA GLU A 92 -11.49 5.66 -13.81
C GLU A 92 -12.13 7.00 -14.24
N ALA A 93 -12.60 7.81 -13.29
CA ALA A 93 -13.07 9.17 -13.54
C ALA A 93 -11.91 10.09 -14.00
N ILE A 94 -10.73 9.97 -13.39
CA ILE A 94 -9.53 10.73 -13.80
C ILE A 94 -9.09 10.31 -15.20
N VAL A 95 -8.94 9.00 -15.46
CA VAL A 95 -8.50 8.48 -16.76
C VAL A 95 -9.48 8.83 -17.89
N SER A 96 -10.77 8.98 -17.59
CA SER A 96 -11.79 9.42 -18.55
C SER A 96 -11.92 10.95 -18.67
N GLN A 97 -11.08 11.71 -17.95
CA GLN A 97 -11.12 13.18 -17.85
C GLN A 97 -12.47 13.71 -17.33
N ALA A 98 -13.20 12.87 -16.58
CA ALA A 98 -14.44 13.23 -15.93
C ALA A 98 -14.21 14.01 -14.63
N VAL A 99 -13.03 13.90 -14.02
CA VAL A 99 -12.54 14.78 -12.94
C VAL A 99 -11.10 15.13 -13.23
N ASP A 100 -10.68 16.29 -12.75
CA ASP A 100 -9.35 16.83 -12.97
C ASP A 100 -8.57 16.75 -11.65
N TYR A 101 -8.08 15.57 -11.32
CA TYR A 101 -7.25 15.32 -10.14
C TYR A 101 -6.01 14.54 -10.56
N ASP A 102 -4.85 14.82 -9.94
CA ASP A 102 -3.66 13.97 -10.09
C ASP A 102 -3.78 12.69 -9.25
N TYR A 103 -3.04 11.65 -9.64
CA TYR A 103 -2.88 10.41 -8.89
C TYR A 103 -1.42 9.98 -8.78
N ALA A 104 -1.11 9.36 -7.63
CA ALA A 104 0.18 8.73 -7.37
C ALA A 104 0.00 7.30 -6.87
N PRO A 105 0.96 6.40 -7.13
CA PRO A 105 0.89 5.05 -6.62
C PRO A 105 1.10 5.04 -5.09
N ALA A 106 0.13 4.45 -4.38
CA ALA A 106 0.16 4.32 -2.93
C ALA A 106 -0.27 2.90 -2.52
N SER A 107 0.31 2.42 -1.43
CA SER A 107 0.01 1.08 -0.92
C SER A 107 -1.29 1.08 -0.09
N GLU A 108 -2.27 0.28 -0.49
CA GLU A 108 -3.52 0.06 0.26
C GLU A 108 -3.71 -1.43 0.55
N LEU A 109 -4.50 -1.70 1.59
CA LEU A 109 -4.80 -3.05 2.06
C LEU A 109 -6.17 -3.48 1.55
N VAL A 110 -6.20 -4.54 0.73
CA VAL A 110 -7.42 -5.14 0.20
C VAL A 110 -7.58 -6.53 0.79
N GLU A 111 -8.57 -6.69 1.66
CA GLU A 111 -8.85 -7.92 2.43
C GLU A 111 -7.71 -8.35 3.37
N THR A 112 -6.65 -8.92 2.81
CA THR A 112 -5.42 -9.35 3.49
C THR A 112 -4.19 -9.13 2.63
N LYS A 113 -4.38 -8.64 1.40
CA LYS A 113 -3.33 -8.46 0.41
C LYS A 113 -3.04 -6.99 0.28
N ARG A 114 -1.77 -6.65 0.39
CA ARG A 114 -1.29 -5.30 0.14
C ARG A 114 -1.08 -5.13 -1.35
N LYS A 115 -1.70 -4.11 -1.93
CA LYS A 115 -1.64 -3.79 -3.35
C LYS A 115 -1.34 -2.30 -3.52
N TYR A 116 -0.59 -1.98 -4.56
CA TYR A 116 -0.43 -0.59 -4.97
C TYR A 116 -1.64 -0.17 -5.79
N PHE A 117 -2.16 1.00 -5.50
CA PHE A 117 -3.24 1.66 -6.21
C PHE A 117 -2.75 3.02 -6.66
N ASN A 118 -3.15 3.43 -7.85
CA ASN A 118 -3.10 4.81 -8.27
C ASN A 118 -4.20 5.57 -7.54
N ILE A 119 -3.82 6.39 -6.57
CA ILE A 119 -4.73 7.10 -5.67
C ILE A 119 -4.52 8.60 -5.84
N SER A 120 -5.63 9.31 -6.02
CA SER A 120 -5.65 10.77 -5.89
C SER A 120 -5.73 11.18 -4.43
N GLN A 121 -4.74 11.96 -3.97
CA GLN A 121 -4.77 12.57 -2.64
C GLN A 121 -5.73 13.76 -2.59
N GLU A 122 -5.86 14.49 -3.69
CA GLU A 122 -6.85 15.57 -3.86
C GLU A 122 -8.27 15.04 -3.74
N GLY A 123 -8.61 13.99 -4.49
CA GLY A 123 -9.94 13.39 -4.39
C GLY A 123 -10.22 12.75 -3.02
N LYS A 124 -9.18 12.32 -2.27
CA LYS A 124 -9.33 11.93 -0.85
C LYS A 124 -9.59 13.15 0.04
N SER A 125 -8.88 14.26 -0.19
CA SER A 125 -9.08 15.52 0.54
C SER A 125 -10.49 16.07 0.31
N ASP A 126 -10.95 16.11 -0.94
CA ASP A 126 -12.31 16.52 -1.29
C ASP A 126 -13.37 15.58 -0.71
N LEU A 127 -13.11 14.27 -0.65
CA LEU A 127 -14.00 13.34 0.04
C LEU A 127 -14.10 13.65 1.55
N ASP A 128 -12.99 13.99 2.19
CA ASP A 128 -13.01 14.37 3.61
C ASP A 128 -13.68 15.74 3.81
N PHE A 129 -13.48 16.71 2.92
CA PHE A 129 -14.21 17.98 2.91
C PHE A 129 -15.73 17.78 2.79
N LEU A 130 -16.19 16.95 1.84
CA LEU A 130 -17.61 16.62 1.68
C LEU A 130 -18.21 15.95 2.94
N ARG A 131 -17.37 15.26 3.73
CA ARG A 131 -17.79 14.68 5.02
C ARG A 131 -17.81 15.71 6.14
N GLU A 132 -16.85 16.63 6.18
CA GLU A 132 -16.84 17.74 7.13
C GLU A 132 -18.05 18.67 6.92
N GLU A 133 -18.47 18.87 5.68
CA GLU A 133 -19.66 19.65 5.30
C GLU A 133 -21.00 18.88 5.43
N GLU A 134 -20.97 17.67 5.97
CA GLU A 134 -22.14 16.79 6.20
C GLU A 134 -22.91 16.42 4.91
N LEU A 135 -22.25 16.48 3.74
CA LEU A 135 -22.83 16.09 2.45
C LEU A 135 -22.68 14.57 2.20
N VAL A 136 -21.71 13.95 2.84
CA VAL A 136 -21.44 12.51 2.77
C VAL A 136 -21.33 11.92 4.18
N ASN A 137 -22.07 10.84 4.41
CA ASN A 137 -22.01 10.04 5.63
C ASN A 137 -20.87 9.03 5.57
N GLY A 138 -20.27 8.73 6.73
CA GLY A 138 -19.21 7.71 6.86
C GLY A 138 -19.62 6.58 7.80
N LEU A 139 -19.50 5.34 7.33
CA LEU A 139 -19.74 4.13 8.12
C LEU A 139 -18.43 3.36 8.31
N LYS A 140 -18.15 2.95 9.55
CA LYS A 140 -17.01 2.09 9.88
C LYS A 140 -17.52 0.68 10.21
N LEU A 141 -16.98 -0.31 9.50
CA LEU A 141 -17.32 -1.73 9.65
C LEU A 141 -16.05 -2.53 9.93
N SER A 142 -16.18 -3.74 10.48
CA SER A 142 -15.08 -4.70 10.53
C SER A 142 -15.24 -5.72 9.42
N SER A 143 -14.17 -5.96 8.65
CA SER A 143 -14.13 -7.04 7.67
C SER A 143 -14.14 -8.42 8.35
N LYS A 144 -14.28 -9.49 7.55
CA LYS A 144 -14.06 -10.88 8.01
C LYS A 144 -12.66 -11.10 8.59
N THR A 145 -11.71 -10.25 8.23
CA THR A 145 -10.31 -10.31 8.65
C THR A 145 -10.00 -9.31 9.76
N TYR A 146 -11.04 -8.79 10.42
CA TYR A 146 -10.96 -7.83 11.53
C TYR A 146 -10.33 -6.49 11.17
N GLN A 147 -10.24 -6.17 9.88
CA GLN A 147 -9.72 -4.89 9.43
C GLN A 147 -10.86 -3.86 9.38
N PRO A 148 -10.61 -2.61 9.81
CA PRO A 148 -11.59 -1.55 9.68
C PRO A 148 -11.81 -1.23 8.20
N VAL A 149 -13.05 -1.35 7.74
CA VAL A 149 -13.50 -0.94 6.40
C VAL A 149 -14.29 0.34 6.55
N THR A 150 -13.97 1.33 5.72
CA THR A 150 -14.73 2.58 5.63
C THR A 150 -15.67 2.49 4.43
N CYS A 151 -16.92 2.84 4.65
CA CYS A 151 -17.92 3.01 3.60
C CYS A 151 -18.46 4.43 3.63
N TYR A 152 -18.92 4.90 2.49
CA TYR A 152 -19.49 6.23 2.29
C TYR A 152 -20.91 6.09 1.75
N GLN A 153 -21.75 7.08 2.06
CA GLN A 153 -23.11 7.19 1.55
C GLN A 153 -23.47 8.66 1.45
N ILE A 154 -24.21 9.04 0.42
CA ILE A 154 -24.72 10.41 0.33
C ILE A 154 -25.69 10.76 1.47
N SER A 155 -25.58 11.96 2.02
CA SER A 155 -26.53 12.45 3.03
C SER A 155 -27.79 13.04 2.38
N GLU A 156 -28.84 13.28 3.16
CA GLU A 156 -30.04 14.00 2.68
C GLU A 156 -29.68 15.39 2.13
N LYS A 157 -28.79 16.11 2.83
CA LYS A 157 -28.25 17.42 2.40
C LYS A 157 -27.49 17.31 1.08
N GLY A 158 -26.70 16.24 0.90
CA GLY A 158 -26.03 15.95 -0.36
C GLY A 158 -27.01 15.71 -1.50
N GLN A 159 -28.09 14.96 -1.26
CA GLN A 159 -29.11 14.69 -2.28
C GLN A 159 -29.84 15.96 -2.74
N GLU A 160 -30.16 16.87 -1.81
CA GLU A 160 -30.75 18.17 -2.13
C GLU A 160 -29.81 19.03 -2.98
N LEU A 161 -28.50 18.91 -2.81
CA LEU A 161 -27.52 19.65 -3.59
C LEU A 161 -27.40 19.07 -5.01
N ILE A 162 -27.55 17.76 -5.17
CA ILE A 162 -27.49 17.10 -6.49
C ILE A 162 -28.64 17.47 -7.41
N THR A 163 -29.83 17.77 -6.88
CA THR A 163 -30.95 18.24 -7.72
C THR A 163 -30.64 19.59 -8.36
N LYS A 164 -29.75 20.38 -7.74
CA LYS A 164 -29.29 21.69 -8.22
C LYS A 164 -28.08 21.62 -9.14
N LEU A 165 -27.44 20.46 -9.25
CA LEU A 165 -26.27 20.29 -10.11
C LEU A 165 -26.64 20.37 -11.58
N SER A 166 -25.82 21.11 -12.33
CA SER A 166 -25.95 21.28 -13.77
C SER A 166 -25.82 19.95 -14.53
N LYS A 167 -26.43 19.87 -15.72
CA LYS A 167 -26.21 18.73 -16.63
C LYS A 167 -24.74 18.62 -17.04
N LYS A 168 -24.04 19.76 -17.17
CA LYS A 168 -22.62 19.83 -17.53
C LYS A 168 -21.72 19.03 -16.57
N ASP A 169 -22.01 19.07 -15.26
CA ASP A 169 -21.23 18.33 -14.26
C ASP A 169 -21.64 16.86 -14.18
N LYS A 170 -22.91 16.54 -14.44
CA LYS A 170 -23.41 15.17 -14.39
C LYS A 170 -22.96 14.33 -15.57
N THR A 171 -22.97 14.88 -16.79
CA THR A 171 -22.73 14.13 -18.02
C THR A 171 -21.39 13.37 -18.04
N PRO A 172 -20.23 13.96 -17.69
CA PRO A 172 -18.95 13.24 -17.73
C PRO A 172 -18.91 12.03 -16.79
N ILE A 173 -19.43 12.18 -15.58
CA ILE A 173 -19.51 11.10 -14.59
C ILE A 173 -20.51 10.03 -15.02
N HIS A 174 -21.64 10.45 -15.59
CA HIS A 174 -22.66 9.54 -16.10
C HIS A 174 -22.14 8.72 -17.28
N ASP A 175 -21.42 9.32 -18.23
CA ASP A 175 -20.84 8.61 -19.37
C ASP A 175 -19.79 7.56 -18.95
N MET A 176 -19.06 7.82 -17.86
CA MET A 176 -18.08 6.89 -17.30
C MET A 176 -18.73 5.75 -16.49
N ALA A 177 -19.73 6.07 -15.66
CA ALA A 177 -20.28 5.13 -14.69
C ALA A 177 -21.19 4.04 -15.31
N TYR A 178 -21.69 4.26 -16.53
CA TYR A 178 -22.62 3.36 -17.20
C TYR A 178 -21.95 2.53 -18.30
N ALA A 179 -22.42 1.30 -18.48
CA ALA A 179 -21.87 0.42 -19.51
C ALA A 179 -22.17 0.94 -20.94
N PRO A 180 -21.20 0.84 -21.88
CA PRO A 180 -21.36 1.39 -23.22
C PRO A 180 -22.60 0.84 -23.94
N GLY A 181 -23.49 1.73 -24.37
CA GLY A 181 -24.71 1.37 -25.10
C GLY A 181 -25.82 0.74 -24.24
N THR A 182 -25.71 0.79 -22.91
CA THR A 182 -26.77 0.38 -21.98
C THR A 182 -27.06 1.50 -20.97
N ARG A 183 -28.14 1.33 -20.20
CA ARG A 183 -28.47 2.19 -19.04
C ARG A 183 -28.12 1.51 -17.72
N ASN A 184 -27.17 0.56 -17.75
CA ASN A 184 -26.79 -0.22 -16.57
C ASN A 184 -25.52 0.36 -15.94
N LEU A 185 -25.58 0.60 -14.63
CA LEU A 185 -24.45 1.08 -13.85
C LEU A 185 -23.37 0.01 -13.72
N LEU A 186 -22.11 0.39 -13.91
CA LEU A 186 -20.95 -0.48 -13.74
C LEU A 186 -20.64 -0.66 -12.26
N HIS A 187 -20.56 -1.91 -11.80
CA HIS A 187 -20.17 -2.23 -10.43
C HIS A 187 -18.70 -2.66 -10.35
N VAL A 188 -18.01 -2.22 -9.30
CA VAL A 188 -16.63 -2.63 -9.01
C VAL A 188 -16.63 -3.98 -8.30
N GLU A 189 -15.98 -4.97 -8.91
CA GLU A 189 -15.78 -6.30 -8.35
C GLU A 189 -14.29 -6.60 -8.17
N TRP A 190 -13.95 -7.29 -7.08
CA TRP A 190 -12.59 -7.78 -6.80
C TRP A 190 -12.58 -9.30 -6.97
N ASP A 191 -11.68 -9.81 -7.81
CA ASP A 191 -11.57 -11.25 -8.08
C ASP A 191 -10.50 -11.98 -7.23
N GLY A 192 -9.81 -11.24 -6.35
CA GLY A 192 -8.68 -11.73 -5.56
C GLY A 192 -7.30 -11.28 -6.07
N GLN A 193 -7.24 -10.67 -7.25
CA GLN A 193 -6.02 -10.20 -7.90
C GLN A 193 -6.16 -8.82 -8.56
N GLU A 194 -7.27 -8.58 -9.27
CA GLU A 194 -7.55 -7.39 -10.08
C GLU A 194 -8.97 -6.86 -9.81
N TYR A 195 -9.18 -5.58 -10.11
CA TYR A 195 -10.50 -4.94 -10.06
C TYR A 195 -11.15 -4.93 -11.44
N TRP A 196 -12.44 -5.25 -11.45
CA TRP A 196 -13.26 -5.30 -12.65
C TRP A 196 -14.43 -4.33 -12.53
N LEU A 197 -14.71 -3.60 -13.61
CA LEU A 197 -15.98 -2.90 -13.82
C LEU A 197 -16.93 -3.83 -14.56
N VAL A 198 -18.04 -4.19 -13.93
CA VAL A 198 -18.95 -5.24 -14.41
C VAL A 198 -20.38 -4.72 -14.50
N ASP A 199 -21.04 -5.00 -15.62
CA ASP A 199 -22.48 -4.97 -15.74
C ASP A 199 -22.99 -6.42 -15.81
N SER A 200 -23.60 -6.86 -14.72
CA SER A 200 -24.12 -8.22 -14.59
C SER A 200 -25.30 -8.52 -15.53
N GLN A 201 -26.00 -7.50 -16.03
CA GLN A 201 -27.19 -7.68 -16.87
C GLN A 201 -26.82 -7.81 -18.35
N SER A 202 -25.91 -6.98 -18.86
CA SER A 202 -25.42 -7.11 -20.25
C SER A 202 -24.29 -8.13 -20.39
N GLY A 203 -23.63 -8.50 -19.28
CA GLY A 203 -22.42 -9.33 -19.28
C GLY A 203 -21.16 -8.58 -19.68
N TYR A 204 -21.22 -7.25 -19.82
CA TYR A 204 -20.04 -6.42 -20.05
C TYR A 204 -19.12 -6.46 -18.82
N ARG A 205 -17.82 -6.62 -19.07
CA ARG A 205 -16.79 -6.51 -18.04
C ARG A 205 -15.51 -5.89 -18.59
N ARG A 206 -14.86 -5.04 -17.82
CA ARG A 206 -13.57 -4.42 -18.14
C ARG A 206 -12.65 -4.45 -16.92
N ILE A 207 -11.35 -4.68 -17.13
CA ILE A 207 -10.34 -4.59 -16.07
C ILE A 207 -10.04 -3.11 -15.81
N SER A 208 -9.99 -2.70 -14.55
CA SER A 208 -9.49 -1.38 -14.16
C SER A 208 -7.96 -1.42 -14.06
N ALA A 209 -7.31 -0.41 -14.64
CA ALA A 209 -5.86 -0.25 -14.57
C ALA A 209 -5.39 0.40 -13.25
N VAL A 210 -6.27 0.58 -12.26
CA VAL A 210 -5.95 1.27 -10.99
C VAL A 210 -4.80 0.62 -10.22
N THR A 211 -4.60 -0.69 -10.37
CA THR A 211 -3.49 -1.43 -9.72
C THR A 211 -2.23 -1.54 -10.59
N GLU A 212 -2.26 -1.01 -11.82
CA GLU A 212 -1.10 -0.95 -12.70
C GLU A 212 -0.25 0.28 -12.32
N THR A 213 0.87 0.03 -11.65
CA THR A 213 1.80 1.10 -11.24
C THR A 213 2.65 1.54 -12.42
N GLU A 214 2.70 2.83 -12.68
CA GLU A 214 3.57 3.45 -13.68
C GLU A 214 5.04 3.35 -13.24
N THR A 215 5.94 3.21 -14.21
CA THR A 215 7.38 3.14 -14.00
C THR A 215 8.09 4.37 -14.56
N VAL A 216 9.15 4.78 -13.87
CA VAL A 216 10.01 5.90 -14.25
C VAL A 216 11.44 5.41 -14.45
N SER A 217 12.18 6.10 -15.32
CA SER A 217 13.60 5.83 -15.50
C SER A 217 14.41 6.59 -14.45
N TYR A 218 15.31 5.90 -13.76
CA TYR A 218 16.12 6.48 -12.70
C TYR A 218 17.49 5.84 -12.58
N VAL A 219 18.42 6.61 -12.03
CA VAL A 219 19.74 6.14 -11.63
C VAL A 219 19.90 6.40 -10.14
N SER A 220 20.28 5.35 -9.41
CA SER A 220 20.57 5.41 -7.99
C SER A 220 21.94 4.81 -7.67
N SER A 221 22.52 5.29 -6.57
CA SER A 221 23.77 4.78 -6.00
C SER A 221 23.49 4.14 -4.64
N ALA A 222 24.27 3.13 -4.26
CA ALA A 222 24.14 2.50 -2.95
C ALA A 222 24.35 3.50 -1.82
N TYR A 223 23.41 3.55 -0.88
CA TYR A 223 23.50 4.41 0.30
C TYR A 223 23.37 3.59 1.58
N VAL A 224 24.36 3.69 2.46
CA VAL A 224 24.29 3.15 3.82
C VAL A 224 24.71 4.27 4.78
N PRO A 225 23.83 4.74 5.68
CA PRO A 225 24.15 5.74 6.68
C PRO A 225 25.44 5.42 7.42
N GLN A 226 26.28 6.43 7.63
CA GLN A 226 27.60 6.23 8.21
C GLN A 226 27.52 5.69 9.65
N CYS A 227 26.42 5.94 10.36
CA CYS A 227 26.15 5.41 11.70
C CYS A 227 25.96 3.88 11.72
N LEU A 228 25.52 3.27 10.61
CA LEU A 228 25.35 1.81 10.46
C LEU A 228 26.65 1.12 10.01
N ARG A 229 27.63 1.91 9.56
CA ARG A 229 28.88 1.41 9.01
C ARG A 229 29.95 1.29 10.08
N ARG A 230 30.63 0.14 10.14
CA ARG A 230 31.77 -0.08 11.06
C ARG A 230 33.12 -0.11 10.33
N GLY A 231 33.22 0.69 9.26
CA GLY A 231 34.38 0.75 8.36
C GLY A 231 34.08 0.08 7.01
N GLY A 232 35.08 -0.61 6.44
CA GLY A 232 34.93 -1.37 5.20
C GLY A 232 35.18 -0.57 3.92
N ARG A 233 34.73 -1.14 2.79
CA ARG A 233 34.90 -0.55 1.46
C ARG A 233 33.91 0.58 1.23
N PRO A 234 34.28 1.71 0.60
CA PRO A 234 33.31 2.77 0.30
C PRO A 234 32.23 2.25 -0.66
N THR A 235 31.06 2.90 -0.66
CA THR A 235 30.04 2.60 -1.67
C THR A 235 30.46 3.13 -3.04
N LEU A 236 29.97 2.49 -4.10
CA LEU A 236 30.16 2.91 -5.48
C LEU A 236 29.06 3.90 -5.89
N SER A 237 29.44 4.90 -6.70
CA SER A 237 28.49 5.90 -7.22
C SER A 237 28.25 5.71 -8.71
N ASN A 238 26.97 5.70 -9.07
CA ASN A 238 26.46 5.67 -10.43
C ASN A 238 26.19 7.07 -11.00
N ALA A 239 26.61 8.15 -10.34
CA ALA A 239 26.37 9.53 -10.79
C ALA A 239 26.83 9.79 -12.25
N HIS A 240 27.88 9.11 -12.71
CA HIS A 240 28.37 9.22 -14.08
C HIS A 240 27.36 8.71 -15.14
N ARG A 241 26.42 7.87 -14.73
CA ARG A 241 25.35 7.27 -15.54
C ARG A 241 24.03 8.04 -15.48
N ALA A 242 23.94 9.10 -14.67
CA ALA A 242 22.72 9.89 -14.50
C ALA A 242 22.11 10.39 -15.82
N HIS A 243 22.95 10.66 -16.83
CA HIS A 243 22.52 11.10 -18.15
C HIS A 243 21.77 10.03 -18.97
N GLU A 244 21.83 8.76 -18.57
CA GLU A 244 21.14 7.65 -19.25
C GLU A 244 19.60 7.75 -19.11
N CYS A 245 19.09 8.40 -18.04
CA CYS A 245 17.65 8.57 -17.78
C CYS A 245 16.96 9.63 -18.64
N GLY A 246 17.68 10.63 -19.15
CA GLY A 246 17.07 11.74 -19.91
C GLY A 246 16.69 11.37 -21.34
N LEU A 247 16.95 10.14 -21.77
CA LEU A 247 16.75 9.64 -23.15
C LEU A 247 15.60 8.64 -23.28
N SER A 248 15.00 8.25 -22.15
CA SER A 248 13.97 7.21 -22.06
C SER A 248 12.55 7.78 -22.13
N ASP A 249 11.64 6.97 -22.68
CA ASP A 249 10.22 7.26 -22.67
C ASP A 249 9.64 7.00 -21.25
N SER A 250 8.68 7.81 -20.83
CA SER A 250 7.94 7.64 -19.57
C SER A 250 6.67 6.82 -19.78
N THR A 251 6.25 6.04 -18.78
CA THR A 251 4.94 5.35 -18.80
C THR A 251 3.84 6.12 -18.06
N ILE A 252 4.15 7.32 -17.58
CA ILE A 252 3.21 8.23 -16.91
C ILE A 252 2.12 8.62 -17.91
N LYS A 253 0.86 8.37 -17.53
CA LYS A 253 -0.32 8.63 -18.38
C LYS A 253 -0.96 10.00 -18.11
N ASP A 254 -0.60 10.64 -17.00
CA ASP A 254 -1.21 11.88 -16.51
C ASP A 254 -0.32 13.12 -16.74
N GLU A 255 -0.93 14.31 -16.64
CA GLU A 255 -0.21 15.60 -16.56
C GLU A 255 0.07 15.92 -15.09
N LEU A 256 1.35 15.92 -14.70
CA LEU A 256 1.75 16.10 -13.29
C LEU A 256 1.75 17.57 -12.88
N ASP A 257 1.04 17.88 -11.79
CA ASP A 257 1.04 19.20 -11.15
C ASP A 257 2.04 19.24 -10.00
N GLU A 258 3.30 19.53 -10.34
CA GLU A 258 4.40 19.52 -9.37
C GLU A 258 4.50 20.82 -8.57
N ILE A 259 4.45 20.71 -7.25
CA ILE A 259 4.41 21.82 -6.29
C ILE A 259 5.67 21.81 -5.42
N ILE A 260 6.09 20.63 -4.94
CA ILE A 260 7.28 20.43 -4.09
C ILE A 260 8.35 19.67 -4.85
N THR A 261 9.56 20.21 -4.79
CA THR A 261 10.76 19.56 -5.29
C THR A 261 11.85 19.45 -4.22
N LEU A 262 12.65 18.39 -4.29
CA LEU A 262 13.71 18.08 -3.36
C LEU A 262 15.08 18.06 -4.03
N ASN A 263 16.10 18.54 -3.32
CA ASN A 263 17.49 18.52 -3.79
C ASN A 263 18.32 17.47 -3.04
N SER A 264 19.16 16.75 -3.80
CA SER A 264 20.13 15.77 -3.28
C SER A 264 19.50 14.72 -2.36
N VAL A 265 18.49 14.01 -2.88
CA VAL A 265 17.62 13.08 -2.13
C VAL A 265 18.33 11.75 -1.84
N SER A 266 18.31 11.34 -0.57
CA SER A 266 18.62 9.98 -0.13
C SER A 266 17.35 9.34 0.41
N ILE A 267 17.09 8.09 0.03
CA ILE A 267 15.94 7.32 0.48
C ILE A 267 16.47 6.17 1.32
N ILE A 268 15.81 5.89 2.43
CA ILE A 268 16.03 4.69 3.24
C ILE A 268 14.67 4.05 3.48
N VAL A 269 14.52 2.81 3.05
CA VAL A 269 13.35 2.00 3.37
C VAL A 269 13.76 1.03 4.49
N SER A 270 12.98 1.02 5.56
CA SER A 270 13.22 0.18 6.74
C SER A 270 12.12 -0.84 6.92
N GLU A 271 12.50 -2.06 7.32
CA GLU A 271 11.57 -3.09 7.76
C GLU A 271 12.15 -3.90 8.91
N PHE A 272 11.27 -4.60 9.63
CA PHE A 272 11.67 -5.58 10.63
C PHE A 272 11.50 -6.99 10.08
N ILE A 273 12.55 -7.79 10.19
CA ILE A 273 12.51 -9.22 9.88
C ILE A 273 12.99 -9.98 11.12
N PRO A 274 12.35 -11.11 11.49
CA PRO A 274 12.85 -11.92 12.59
C PRO A 274 14.28 -12.42 12.33
N PHE A 275 15.24 -11.79 13.01
CA PHE A 275 16.65 -12.15 13.05
C PHE A 275 17.07 -12.49 14.48
N GLY A 276 18.19 -13.17 14.57
CA GLY A 276 18.98 -13.28 15.77
C GLY A 276 20.43 -13.56 15.37
N ALA A 277 21.34 -13.57 16.34
CA ALA A 277 22.78 -13.73 16.06
C ALA A 277 23.10 -14.96 15.19
N ASN A 278 22.41 -16.08 15.41
CA ASN A 278 22.60 -17.30 14.61
C ASN A 278 22.13 -17.14 13.15
N GLN A 279 21.06 -16.37 12.91
CA GLN A 279 20.59 -16.08 11.56
C GLN A 279 21.57 -15.16 10.83
N VAL A 280 22.19 -14.21 11.53
CA VAL A 280 23.25 -13.36 10.95
C VAL A 280 24.50 -14.17 10.62
N VAL A 281 24.89 -15.12 11.48
CA VAL A 281 25.99 -16.06 11.17
C VAL A 281 25.66 -16.86 9.91
N GLN A 282 24.45 -17.42 9.83
CA GLN A 282 24.01 -18.17 8.65
C GLN A 282 23.99 -17.27 7.39
N LEU A 283 23.50 -16.04 7.51
CA LEU A 283 23.49 -15.06 6.43
C LEU A 283 24.92 -14.76 5.94
N ASN A 284 25.87 -14.53 6.85
CA ASN A 284 27.27 -14.32 6.51
C ASN A 284 27.92 -15.53 5.84
N CYS A 285 27.53 -16.75 6.23
CA CYS A 285 27.96 -17.97 5.53
C CYS A 285 27.36 -18.04 4.12
N ASN A 286 26.05 -17.76 3.98
CA ASN A 286 25.38 -17.78 2.69
C ASN A 286 25.97 -16.75 1.73
N LEU A 287 26.27 -15.54 2.21
CA LEU A 287 26.86 -14.45 1.42
C LEU A 287 28.35 -14.66 1.09
N GLY A 288 29.00 -15.67 1.68
CA GLY A 288 30.44 -15.87 1.56
C GLY A 288 31.26 -14.75 2.24
N SER A 289 30.72 -14.06 3.25
CA SER A 289 31.40 -12.96 3.94
C SER A 289 32.75 -13.37 4.51
N THR A 290 32.87 -14.61 4.98
CA THR A 290 34.10 -15.15 5.57
C THR A 290 35.06 -15.75 4.54
N GLU A 291 34.66 -15.81 3.27
CA GLU A 291 35.45 -16.41 2.21
C GLU A 291 36.46 -15.43 1.60
N ARG A 292 37.41 -15.96 0.83
CA ARG A 292 38.40 -15.14 0.11
C ARG A 292 37.75 -14.30 -1.00
N VAL A 293 36.72 -14.84 -1.64
CA VAL A 293 35.93 -14.17 -2.67
C VAL A 293 34.57 -13.90 -2.06
N GLN A 294 34.33 -12.66 -1.69
CA GLN A 294 33.13 -12.22 -1.00
C GLN A 294 32.05 -11.79 -1.99
N GLY A 295 30.78 -12.12 -1.69
CA GLY A 295 29.65 -11.74 -2.54
C GLY A 295 29.51 -12.59 -3.80
N GLY A 296 28.85 -12.05 -4.82
CA GLY A 296 28.53 -12.75 -6.06
C GLY A 296 27.07 -12.64 -6.46
N PHE A 297 26.58 -13.60 -7.25
CA PHE A 297 25.18 -13.65 -7.69
C PHE A 297 24.35 -14.57 -6.79
N PHE A 298 23.16 -14.07 -6.41
CA PHE A 298 22.25 -14.74 -5.50
C PHE A 298 20.87 -14.91 -6.14
N THR A 299 20.17 -15.97 -5.72
CA THR A 299 18.81 -16.28 -6.15
C THR A 299 18.03 -16.93 -5.02
N ALA A 300 16.71 -16.72 -4.99
CA ALA A 300 15.83 -17.37 -4.04
C ALA A 300 15.54 -18.85 -4.38
N VAL A 301 15.93 -19.32 -5.58
CA VAL A 301 15.68 -20.67 -6.08
C VAL A 301 16.40 -21.72 -5.22
N VAL A 302 15.64 -22.74 -4.79
CA VAL A 302 16.17 -23.87 -4.03
C VAL A 302 16.60 -24.98 -4.99
N ASP A 303 17.88 -25.34 -4.95
CA ASP A 303 18.40 -26.48 -5.71
C ASP A 303 17.92 -27.81 -5.10
N THR A 304 16.96 -28.45 -5.77
CA THR A 304 16.43 -29.76 -5.38
C THR A 304 17.26 -30.94 -5.90
N GLN A 305 18.22 -30.69 -6.80
CA GLN A 305 19.06 -31.70 -7.45
C GLN A 305 20.55 -31.35 -7.31
N SER A 306 21.00 -31.18 -6.08
CA SER A 306 22.37 -30.76 -5.73
C SER A 306 23.50 -31.68 -6.21
N THR A 307 23.19 -32.89 -6.69
CA THR A 307 24.15 -33.83 -7.29
C THR A 307 24.29 -33.69 -8.81
N GLY A 308 23.49 -32.82 -9.44
CA GLY A 308 23.53 -32.54 -10.86
C GLY A 308 24.79 -31.76 -11.29
N THR A 309 25.06 -31.74 -12.59
CA THR A 309 26.21 -30.98 -13.16
C THR A 309 25.91 -29.51 -13.40
N GLN A 310 24.64 -29.17 -13.64
CA GLN A 310 24.20 -27.83 -14.04
C GLN A 310 22.87 -27.51 -13.39
N ILE A 311 22.66 -26.24 -13.07
CA ILE A 311 21.38 -25.65 -12.70
C ILE A 311 21.06 -24.53 -13.69
N ALA A 312 19.81 -24.45 -14.13
CA ALA A 312 19.30 -23.34 -14.91
C ALA A 312 18.45 -22.46 -13.99
N VAL A 313 18.72 -21.16 -14.02
CA VAL A 313 18.00 -20.15 -13.23
C VAL A 313 17.50 -19.08 -14.19
N ASP A 314 16.34 -18.53 -13.88
CA ASP A 314 15.77 -17.43 -14.66
C ASP A 314 16.64 -16.15 -14.50
N PRO A 315 16.59 -15.22 -15.46
CA PRO A 315 17.19 -13.89 -15.32
C PRO A 315 16.64 -13.15 -14.09
N GLY A 316 17.37 -12.12 -13.60
CA GLY A 316 17.01 -11.43 -12.35
C GLY A 316 17.88 -11.82 -11.16
N LEU A 317 19.13 -12.23 -11.38
CA LEU A 317 20.05 -12.53 -10.28
C LEU A 317 20.41 -11.24 -9.53
N THR A 318 20.48 -11.35 -8.20
CA THR A 318 20.93 -10.25 -7.35
C THR A 318 22.45 -10.32 -7.21
N SER A 319 23.16 -9.33 -7.71
CA SER A 319 24.60 -9.16 -7.49
C SER A 319 24.83 -8.49 -6.15
N ILE A 320 25.65 -9.08 -5.28
CA ILE A 320 25.95 -8.56 -3.95
C ILE A 320 27.44 -8.32 -3.78
N ASN A 321 27.79 -7.13 -3.29
CA ASN A 321 29.15 -6.73 -2.92
C ASN A 321 29.23 -6.36 -1.44
N ILE A 322 29.96 -7.13 -0.65
CA ILE A 322 30.04 -6.93 0.80
C ILE A 322 30.90 -5.70 1.14
N LEU A 323 30.35 -4.80 1.96
CA LEU A 323 31.01 -3.57 2.40
C LEU A 323 31.76 -3.77 3.72
N ASP A 324 31.04 -4.24 4.74
CA ASP A 324 31.57 -4.62 6.06
C ASP A 324 30.60 -5.58 6.77
N TYR A 325 31.11 -6.39 7.70
CA TYR A 325 30.28 -7.34 8.45
C TYR A 325 30.88 -7.65 9.82
N SER A 326 30.01 -8.09 10.72
CA SER A 326 30.34 -8.79 11.96
C SER A 326 29.67 -10.15 11.93
N LEU A 327 30.37 -11.20 12.38
CA LEU A 327 29.87 -12.58 12.30
C LEU A 327 28.48 -12.73 12.94
N THR A 328 28.23 -12.04 14.05
CA THR A 328 27.01 -12.21 14.85
C THR A 328 26.08 -11.02 14.82
N ASN A 329 26.55 -9.82 14.46
CA ASN A 329 25.81 -8.59 14.75
C ASN A 329 25.22 -7.92 13.52
N HIS A 330 25.95 -7.86 12.40
CA HIS A 330 25.49 -7.10 11.24
C HIS A 330 26.18 -7.52 9.95
N VAL A 331 25.56 -7.21 8.82
CA VAL A 331 26.16 -7.28 7.49
C VAL A 331 25.69 -6.10 6.65
N ASN A 332 26.65 -5.40 6.06
CA ASN A 332 26.44 -4.29 5.14
C ASN A 332 26.95 -4.68 3.76
N PHE A 333 26.13 -4.48 2.74
CA PHE A 333 26.48 -4.82 1.36
C PHE A 333 25.78 -3.91 0.36
N GLU A 334 26.31 -3.85 -0.86
CA GLU A 334 25.62 -3.29 -2.01
C GLU A 334 24.91 -4.40 -2.75
N ALA A 335 23.70 -4.13 -3.23
CA ALA A 335 22.92 -5.04 -4.05
C ALA A 335 22.48 -4.36 -5.33
N ASP A 336 22.54 -5.11 -6.44
CA ASP A 336 22.12 -4.71 -7.78
C ASP A 336 21.32 -5.86 -8.39
N ILE A 337 20.09 -5.59 -8.86
CA ILE A 337 19.20 -6.59 -9.43
C ILE A 337 19.34 -6.58 -10.95
N HIS A 338 19.83 -7.68 -11.52
CA HIS A 338 20.01 -7.80 -12.97
C HIS A 338 18.74 -8.32 -13.63
N TYR A 339 17.66 -7.52 -13.61
CA TYR A 339 16.42 -7.84 -14.33
C TYR A 339 16.42 -7.23 -15.73
N PRO A 340 15.88 -7.93 -16.75
CA PRO A 340 15.66 -7.32 -18.06
C PRO A 340 14.49 -6.32 -18.00
N GLU A 341 14.79 -5.04 -18.10
CA GLU A 341 13.79 -3.98 -18.12
C GLU A 341 12.95 -3.94 -19.40
N ALA A 342 11.77 -3.31 -19.29
CA ALA A 342 10.91 -3.07 -20.43
C ALA A 342 11.63 -2.19 -21.50
N PRO A 343 11.34 -2.39 -22.81
CA PRO A 343 11.98 -1.61 -23.86
C PRO A 343 11.71 -0.11 -23.67
N GLY A 344 12.77 0.68 -23.55
CA GLY A 344 12.68 2.15 -23.46
C GLY A 344 12.83 2.72 -22.04
N VAL A 345 12.79 1.90 -21.00
CA VAL A 345 13.00 2.32 -19.61
C VAL A 345 14.42 2.00 -19.18
N VAL A 346 15.11 2.96 -18.56
CA VAL A 346 16.45 2.78 -18.00
C VAL A 346 16.38 2.87 -16.48
N GLN A 347 16.60 1.74 -15.81
CA GLN A 347 16.71 1.67 -14.36
C GLN A 347 18.11 1.18 -14.00
N VAL A 348 18.90 2.08 -13.41
CA VAL A 348 20.21 1.76 -12.84
C VAL A 348 20.06 1.79 -11.35
N GLU A 349 19.75 0.63 -10.77
CA GLU A 349 19.40 0.54 -9.38
C GLU A 349 20.52 -0.12 -8.57
N THR A 350 21.00 0.58 -7.55
CA THR A 350 21.94 -0.02 -6.60
C THR A 350 21.55 0.37 -5.18
N PHE A 351 21.29 -0.64 -4.36
CA PHE A 351 20.93 -0.48 -2.95
C PHE A 351 22.15 -0.64 -2.06
N GLY A 352 22.23 0.18 -1.02
CA GLY A 352 22.98 -0.13 0.18
C GLY A 352 22.07 -0.86 1.18
N CYS A 353 22.42 -2.09 1.53
CA CYS A 353 21.67 -2.89 2.49
C CYS A 353 22.45 -2.99 3.81
N SER A 354 21.76 -2.76 4.93
CA SER A 354 22.28 -2.96 6.29
C SER A 354 21.31 -3.85 7.06
N LEU A 355 21.74 -5.07 7.39
CA LEU A 355 20.95 -6.04 8.13
C LEU A 355 21.61 -6.30 9.49
N THR A 356 20.86 -6.16 10.57
CA THR A 356 21.34 -6.33 11.95
C THR A 356 20.77 -7.58 12.63
N ALA A 357 21.41 -8.01 13.71
CA ALA A 357 20.92 -9.10 14.56
C ALA A 357 19.62 -8.76 15.27
N SER A 358 19.35 -7.47 15.53
CA SER A 358 18.09 -6.95 16.06
C SER A 358 16.93 -7.01 15.05
N GLY A 359 17.14 -7.54 13.85
CA GLY A 359 16.09 -7.65 12.84
C GLY A 359 15.79 -6.37 12.07
N ALA A 360 16.46 -5.27 12.39
CA ALA A 360 16.38 -4.05 11.60
C ALA A 360 17.08 -4.24 10.25
N CYS A 361 16.32 -4.02 9.18
CA CYS A 361 16.80 -4.10 7.81
C CYS A 361 16.60 -2.74 7.15
N PHE A 362 17.70 -2.11 6.74
CA PHE A 362 17.70 -0.82 6.05
C PHE A 362 18.14 -1.01 4.59
N TYR A 363 17.38 -0.42 3.67
CA TYR A 363 17.67 -0.39 2.24
C TYR A 363 17.78 1.07 1.81
N GLY A 364 18.99 1.55 1.64
CA GLY A 364 19.26 2.93 1.28
C GLY A 364 19.71 3.09 -0.16
N MET A 365 19.26 4.16 -0.81
CA MET A 365 19.83 4.61 -2.07
C MET A 365 19.93 6.13 -2.13
N GLN A 366 20.95 6.62 -2.82
CA GLN A 366 21.09 8.02 -3.20
C GLN A 366 20.51 8.17 -4.60
N VAL A 367 19.50 9.03 -4.74
CA VAL A 367 18.92 9.35 -6.05
C VAL A 367 19.91 10.24 -6.79
N GLU A 368 20.39 9.78 -7.95
CA GLU A 368 21.31 10.53 -8.81
C GLU A 368 20.55 11.23 -9.95
N ALA A 369 19.52 10.59 -10.50
CA ALA A 369 18.61 11.19 -11.47
C ALA A 369 17.29 10.43 -11.53
N ILE A 370 16.21 11.16 -11.81
CA ILE A 370 14.92 10.59 -12.23
C ILE A 370 14.48 11.36 -13.48
N MET A 371 14.18 10.63 -14.56
CA MET A 371 13.85 11.20 -15.86
C MET A 371 14.91 12.22 -16.35
N ASP A 372 14.49 13.44 -16.65
CA ASP A 372 15.33 14.56 -17.09
C ASP A 372 16.00 15.32 -15.93
N ARG A 373 15.66 14.99 -14.68
CA ARG A 373 16.13 15.68 -13.48
C ARG A 373 17.34 15.00 -12.89
N ILE A 374 18.46 15.71 -12.89
CA ILE A 374 19.73 15.20 -12.37
C ILE A 374 19.97 15.81 -11.00
N LYS A 375 19.98 14.96 -9.97
CA LYS A 375 20.32 15.21 -8.57
C LYS A 375 19.41 16.19 -7.81
N ASP A 376 19.02 17.28 -8.44
CA ASP A 376 18.28 18.40 -7.86
C ASP A 376 16.95 18.59 -8.60
N ASN A 377 16.02 19.30 -7.96
CA ASN A 377 14.64 19.53 -8.40
C ASN A 377 13.80 18.26 -8.57
N ILE A 378 14.06 17.19 -7.81
CA ILE A 378 13.29 15.94 -7.91
C ILE A 378 11.87 16.18 -7.35
N SER A 379 10.84 16.03 -8.18
CA SER A 379 9.43 16.15 -7.74
C SER A 379 8.99 14.96 -6.91
N LEU A 380 8.01 15.18 -6.03
CA LEU A 380 7.43 14.12 -5.20
C LEU A 380 6.65 13.09 -6.01
N ASP A 381 6.09 13.46 -7.17
CA ASP A 381 5.39 12.56 -8.09
C ASP A 381 6.32 11.55 -8.78
N HIS A 382 7.51 12.00 -9.16
CA HIS A 382 8.56 11.12 -9.67
C HIS A 382 9.10 10.22 -8.55
N LEU A 383 9.23 10.77 -7.34
CA LEU A 383 9.72 10.04 -6.17
C LEU A 383 8.73 8.96 -5.70
N SER A 384 7.41 9.22 -5.71
CA SER A 384 6.39 8.25 -5.31
C SER A 384 6.37 7.03 -6.22
N ARG A 385 6.57 7.22 -7.53
CA ARG A 385 6.72 6.13 -8.52
C ARG A 385 8.00 5.33 -8.30
N LEU A 386 9.14 6.00 -8.07
CA LEU A 386 10.39 5.32 -7.71
C LEU A 386 10.24 4.50 -6.42
N LEU A 387 9.54 5.01 -5.40
CA LEU A 387 9.36 4.31 -4.13
C LEU A 387 8.63 2.97 -4.26
N VAL A 388 7.77 2.80 -5.28
CA VAL A 388 7.12 1.51 -5.57
C VAL A 388 8.16 0.44 -5.90
N ASP A 389 9.10 0.78 -6.79
CA ASP A 389 10.17 -0.11 -7.24
C ASP A 389 11.10 -0.40 -6.06
N VAL A 390 11.55 0.63 -5.34
CA VAL A 390 12.38 0.49 -4.12
C VAL A 390 11.76 -0.47 -3.10
N GLN A 391 10.45 -0.38 -2.87
CA GLN A 391 9.78 -1.30 -1.93
C GLN A 391 9.66 -2.73 -2.46
N ARG A 392 9.39 -2.93 -3.76
CA ARG A 392 9.31 -4.28 -4.36
C ARG A 392 10.68 -4.93 -4.43
N ASP A 393 11.68 -4.20 -4.88
CA ASP A 393 13.01 -4.72 -5.18
C ASP A 393 13.84 -4.96 -3.93
N SER A 394 13.70 -4.13 -2.91
CA SER A 394 14.24 -4.46 -1.58
C SER A 394 13.63 -5.75 -1.00
N SER A 395 12.34 -6.04 -1.27
CA SER A 395 11.75 -7.32 -0.85
C SER A 395 12.38 -8.50 -1.59
N GLN A 396 12.69 -8.35 -2.87
CA GLN A 396 13.31 -9.38 -3.70
C GLN A 396 14.77 -9.64 -3.30
N ILE A 397 15.56 -8.56 -3.11
CA ILE A 397 16.96 -8.63 -2.66
C ILE A 397 17.03 -9.44 -1.38
N VAL A 398 16.23 -9.05 -0.38
CA VAL A 398 16.29 -9.74 0.91
C VAL A 398 15.73 -11.14 0.83
N ASP A 399 14.72 -11.39 0.00
CA ASP A 399 14.24 -12.75 -0.18
C ASP A 399 15.34 -13.70 -0.66
N SER A 400 16.22 -13.23 -1.55
CA SER A 400 17.33 -14.03 -2.09
C SER A 400 18.34 -14.46 -1.02
N VAL A 401 18.50 -13.70 0.06
CA VAL A 401 19.52 -13.95 1.11
C VAL A 401 18.95 -14.59 2.38
N LEU A 402 17.64 -14.48 2.61
CA LEU A 402 16.97 -15.06 3.78
C LEU A 402 16.95 -16.59 3.75
N SER A 403 16.98 -17.19 4.95
CA SER A 403 16.81 -18.64 5.11
C SER A 403 15.37 -19.09 4.83
N SER A 404 15.19 -20.36 4.48
CA SER A 404 13.85 -20.97 4.30
C SER A 404 12.97 -20.87 5.54
N TYR A 405 13.57 -20.91 6.73
CA TYR A 405 12.88 -20.73 7.99
C TYR A 405 12.37 -19.30 8.16
N GLN A 406 13.20 -18.28 7.92
CA GLN A 406 12.77 -16.88 7.96
C GLN A 406 11.66 -16.58 6.94
N ARG A 407 11.79 -17.11 5.72
CA ARG A 407 10.73 -17.02 4.70
C ARG A 407 9.41 -17.63 5.18
N SER A 408 9.45 -18.69 5.98
CA SER A 408 8.26 -19.32 6.56
C SER A 408 7.62 -18.45 7.65
N LEU A 409 8.42 -17.80 8.50
CA LEU A 409 7.93 -16.83 9.50
C LEU A 409 7.25 -15.64 8.82
N LEU A 410 7.90 -15.05 7.81
CA LEU A 410 7.32 -13.95 7.04
C LEU A 410 6.04 -14.37 6.32
N SER A 411 6.02 -15.55 5.70
CA SER A 411 4.81 -16.07 5.04
C SER A 411 3.66 -16.27 6.03
N LEU A 412 3.96 -16.62 7.28
CA LEU A 412 2.95 -16.76 8.31
C LEU A 412 2.35 -15.41 8.73
N VAL A 413 3.19 -14.42 9.01
CA VAL A 413 2.76 -13.08 9.46
C VAL A 413 2.02 -12.35 8.35
N PHE A 414 2.54 -12.40 7.13
CA PHE A 414 1.98 -11.71 5.96
C PHE A 414 1.02 -12.56 5.12
N LEU A 415 0.47 -13.65 5.66
CA LEU A 415 -0.57 -14.46 4.98
C LEU A 415 -0.19 -14.92 3.56
N ASN A 416 1.07 -15.35 3.39
CA ASN A 416 1.73 -15.71 2.13
C ASN A 416 1.97 -14.57 1.13
N GLU A 417 1.65 -13.32 1.49
CA GLU A 417 1.99 -12.11 0.71
C GLU A 417 3.35 -11.55 1.12
N ARG A 418 4.33 -12.44 1.36
CA ARG A 418 5.67 -12.08 1.85
C ARG A 418 6.45 -11.17 0.90
N SER A 419 6.06 -11.03 -0.37
CA SER A 419 6.68 -10.11 -1.33
C SER A 419 6.18 -8.67 -1.14
N ASN A 420 4.96 -8.49 -0.62
CA ASN A 420 4.27 -7.23 -0.47
C ASN A 420 4.20 -6.81 1.01
N ARG A 421 5.36 -6.82 1.68
CA ARG A 421 5.49 -6.40 3.08
C ARG A 421 5.40 -4.89 3.19
N ASP A 422 4.85 -4.42 4.30
CA ASP A 422 4.85 -3.01 4.62
C ASP A 422 6.20 -2.59 5.19
N LYS A 423 6.61 -1.40 4.79
CA LYS A 423 7.92 -0.81 5.10
C LYS A 423 7.73 0.66 5.38
N ILE A 424 8.73 1.25 6.03
CA ILE A 424 8.72 2.66 6.41
C ILE A 424 9.75 3.39 5.58
N ASN A 425 9.30 4.47 4.94
CA ASN A 425 10.15 5.32 4.13
C ASN A 425 10.78 6.42 4.99
N LEU A 426 12.07 6.66 4.83
CA LEU A 426 12.76 7.84 5.31
C LEU A 426 13.37 8.55 4.11
N ILE A 427 12.92 9.76 3.87
CA ILE A 427 13.40 10.62 2.80
C ILE A 427 14.25 11.71 3.45
N ILE A 428 15.50 11.79 3.03
CA ILE A 428 16.47 12.78 3.50
C ILE A 428 16.83 13.65 2.31
N ALA A 429 16.52 14.93 2.38
CA ALA A 429 16.89 15.91 1.36
C ALA A 429 17.77 17.01 1.97
N ASN A 430 18.61 17.63 1.15
CA ASN A 430 19.41 18.77 1.59
C ASN A 430 18.61 20.08 1.55
N GLU A 431 17.58 20.14 0.71
CA GLU A 431 16.73 21.32 0.52
C GLU A 431 15.38 20.87 -0.02
N ILE A 432 14.34 21.60 0.38
CA ILE A 432 12.96 21.47 -0.10
C ILE A 432 12.54 22.82 -0.71
N THR A 433 11.93 22.78 -1.89
CA THR A 433 11.48 23.96 -2.61
C THR A 433 10.00 23.83 -2.93
N PRO A 434 9.16 24.85 -2.61
CA PRO A 434 9.50 26.11 -1.96
C PRO A 434 9.89 25.93 -0.48
N HIS A 435 10.80 26.76 0.04
CA HIS A 435 11.16 26.71 1.46
C HIS A 435 10.09 27.41 2.31
N LEU A 436 9.21 26.63 2.91
CA LEU A 436 8.12 27.08 3.77
C LEU A 436 8.34 26.67 5.24
N THR A 437 7.57 27.27 6.15
CA THR A 437 7.51 26.83 7.55
C THR A 437 6.74 25.52 7.68
N ALA A 438 7.00 24.74 8.73
CA ALA A 438 6.30 23.48 8.98
C ALA A 438 4.76 23.60 9.02
N GLU A 439 4.23 24.72 9.52
CA GLU A 439 2.79 24.97 9.56
C GLU A 439 2.20 25.20 8.17
N GLU A 440 2.94 25.82 7.26
CA GLU A 440 2.50 26.11 5.89
C GLU A 440 2.47 24.84 5.02
N TYR A 441 3.30 23.83 5.31
CA TYR A 441 3.19 22.52 4.66
C TYR A 441 1.97 21.70 5.11
N MET A 442 1.33 22.09 6.23
CA MET A 442 0.15 21.41 6.78
C MET A 442 -1.12 22.23 6.48
N ASP A 443 -1.28 22.59 5.20
CA ASP A 443 -2.34 23.46 4.70
C ASP A 443 -3.68 22.76 4.46
N LYS A 444 -3.76 21.43 4.64
CA LYS A 444 -4.87 20.58 4.20
C LYS A 444 -5.19 20.68 2.71
N GLY A 445 -4.25 21.17 1.91
CA GLY A 445 -4.40 21.44 0.51
C GLY A 445 -3.32 20.75 -0.30
N GLU A 446 -2.84 21.48 -1.29
CA GLU A 446 -1.85 21.07 -2.29
C GLU A 446 -0.54 20.56 -1.66
N TYR A 447 0.07 21.32 -0.74
CA TYR A 447 1.35 20.92 -0.14
C TYR A 447 1.23 19.65 0.70
N GLU A 448 0.18 19.56 1.52
CA GLU A 448 -0.06 18.36 2.34
C GLU A 448 -0.36 17.14 1.47
N ASN A 449 -1.09 17.32 0.36
CA ASN A 449 -1.46 16.24 -0.56
C ASN A 449 -0.24 15.63 -1.27
N GLU A 450 0.70 16.44 -1.72
CA GLU A 450 1.94 15.92 -2.31
C GLU A 450 2.80 15.17 -1.30
N LEU A 451 2.94 15.69 -0.08
CA LEU A 451 3.67 15.00 0.99
C LEU A 451 3.04 13.64 1.29
N LYS A 452 1.70 13.55 1.30
CA LYS A 452 0.98 12.29 1.51
C LYS A 452 1.30 11.21 0.47
N GLN A 453 1.69 11.59 -0.75
CA GLN A 453 2.05 10.61 -1.78
C GLN A 453 3.26 9.77 -1.38
N VAL A 454 4.25 10.35 -0.70
CA VAL A 454 5.54 9.70 -0.40
C VAL A 454 5.65 9.16 1.02
N ILE A 455 5.03 9.82 2.00
CA ILE A 455 5.09 9.44 3.43
C ILE A 455 3.74 8.98 4.01
N GLY A 456 2.66 9.00 3.22
CA GLY A 456 1.30 8.68 3.68
C GLY A 456 0.67 9.81 4.50
N ASP A 457 -0.50 9.55 5.09
CA ASP A 457 -1.26 10.51 5.90
C ASP A 457 -0.36 11.28 6.89
N THR A 458 -0.24 12.58 6.68
CA THR A 458 0.59 13.48 7.49
C THR A 458 0.02 13.61 8.90
N ARG A 459 0.88 13.42 9.91
CA ARG A 459 0.52 13.47 11.33
C ARG A 459 0.91 14.80 11.95
N ALA A 460 2.12 15.26 11.64
CA ALA A 460 2.69 16.50 12.18
C ALA A 460 3.89 16.95 11.34
N ALA A 461 4.12 18.25 11.30
CA ALA A 461 5.34 18.84 10.78
C ALA A 461 5.99 19.73 11.86
N PHE A 462 7.32 19.81 11.87
CA PHE A 462 8.09 20.61 12.80
C PHE A 462 9.32 21.23 12.14
N ASP A 463 9.59 22.48 12.47
CA ASP A 463 10.87 23.11 12.16
C ASP A 463 11.89 22.73 13.25
N ILE A 464 12.90 21.95 12.87
CA ILE A 464 14.02 21.58 13.76
C ILE A 464 14.97 22.76 13.91
N SER A 465 15.23 23.46 12.80
CA SER A 465 16.05 24.67 12.71
C SER A 465 15.40 25.67 11.75
N GLU A 466 16.03 26.82 11.51
CA GLU A 466 15.54 27.79 10.49
C GLU A 466 15.54 27.21 9.06
N HIS A 467 16.28 26.13 8.83
CA HIS A 467 16.47 25.53 7.50
C HIS A 467 16.13 24.03 7.45
N ASP A 468 15.93 23.38 8.59
CA ASP A 468 15.66 21.95 8.67
C ASP A 468 14.20 21.73 9.07
N THR A 469 13.40 21.18 8.16
CA THR A 469 11.99 20.84 8.36
C THR A 469 11.83 19.32 8.44
N LEU A 470 10.97 18.87 9.36
CA LEU A 470 10.65 17.48 9.62
C LEU A 470 9.16 17.24 9.46
N VAL A 471 8.77 16.28 8.63
CA VAL A 471 7.37 15.91 8.41
C VAL A 471 7.20 14.43 8.75
N PHE A 472 6.24 14.15 9.63
CA PHE A 472 5.80 12.81 10.01
C PHE A 472 4.59 12.39 9.19
N GLY A 473 4.70 11.25 8.50
CA GLY A 473 3.59 10.58 7.83
C GLY A 473 3.20 9.28 8.53
N SER A 474 2.18 8.60 8.00
CA SER A 474 1.72 7.32 8.52
C SER A 474 2.62 6.14 8.13
N TYR A 475 3.33 6.25 7.01
CA TYR A 475 4.21 5.22 6.45
C TYR A 475 5.62 5.72 6.19
N GLY A 476 5.97 6.91 6.68
CA GLY A 476 7.31 7.45 6.51
C GLY A 476 7.58 8.78 7.19
N LEU A 477 8.79 9.26 6.98
CA LEU A 477 9.32 10.50 7.51
C LEU A 477 10.08 11.24 6.40
N LEU A 478 9.87 12.55 6.31
CA LEU A 478 10.66 13.43 5.46
C LEU A 478 11.45 14.38 6.35
N ILE A 479 12.76 14.45 6.14
CA ILE A 479 13.61 15.49 6.70
C ILE A 479 14.32 16.23 5.57
N ALA A 480 14.14 17.54 5.50
CA ALA A 480 14.73 18.36 4.48
C ALA A 480 15.50 19.52 5.13
N GLY A 481 16.75 19.68 4.75
CA GLY A 481 17.60 20.78 5.20
C GLY A 481 19.09 20.46 5.13
N PRO A 482 19.97 21.47 5.21
CA PRO A 482 21.40 21.31 4.98
C PRO A 482 22.08 20.42 6.03
N ASN A 483 21.50 20.30 7.23
CA ASN A 483 22.05 19.47 8.30
C ASN A 483 21.33 18.14 8.45
N SER A 484 20.35 17.82 7.59
CA SER A 484 19.50 16.63 7.70
C SER A 484 20.29 15.32 7.91
N ARG A 485 21.41 15.15 7.21
CA ARG A 485 22.29 13.96 7.31
C ARG A 485 23.01 13.81 8.66
N HIS A 486 23.23 14.89 9.40
CA HIS A 486 23.82 14.80 10.75
C HIS A 486 22.90 14.12 11.75
N HIS A 487 21.60 14.10 11.46
CA HIS A 487 20.56 13.52 12.30
C HIS A 487 20.33 12.03 12.06
N GLU A 488 21.00 11.41 11.07
CA GLU A 488 20.88 9.99 10.72
C GLU A 488 20.93 9.02 11.90
N PRO A 489 21.81 9.15 12.90
CA PRO A 489 21.82 8.22 14.04
C PRO A 489 20.47 8.16 14.77
N LEU A 490 19.82 9.32 14.98
CA LEU A 490 18.51 9.39 15.65
C LEU A 490 17.41 8.84 14.75
N LEU A 491 17.46 9.17 13.46
CA LEU A 491 16.47 8.76 12.48
C LEU A 491 16.50 7.23 12.27
N CYS A 492 17.68 6.61 12.17
CA CYS A 492 17.82 5.17 12.06
C CYS A 492 17.28 4.44 13.30
N SER A 493 17.56 4.93 14.51
CA SER A 493 16.98 4.35 15.73
C SER A 493 15.46 4.50 15.78
N PHE A 494 14.93 5.66 15.39
CA PHE A 494 13.48 5.84 15.30
C PHE A 494 12.84 4.88 14.29
N LEU A 495 13.43 4.73 13.11
CA LEU A 495 12.98 3.79 12.09
C LEU A 495 12.99 2.34 12.57
N GLU A 496 14.00 1.93 13.34
CA GLU A 496 14.07 0.59 13.93
C GLU A 496 12.86 0.32 14.84
N TYR A 497 12.51 1.27 15.72
CA TYR A 497 11.33 1.14 16.58
C TYR A 497 10.02 1.15 15.80
N GLU A 498 9.85 2.07 14.84
CA GLU A 498 8.61 2.13 14.07
C GLU A 498 8.46 0.89 13.16
N SER A 499 9.57 0.32 12.67
CA SER A 499 9.55 -0.93 11.90
C SER A 499 9.07 -2.12 12.76
N MET A 500 9.53 -2.20 14.01
CA MET A 500 9.05 -3.19 14.98
C MET A 500 7.56 -2.97 15.33
N ASN A 501 7.13 -1.72 15.48
CA ASN A 501 5.73 -1.37 15.73
C ASN A 501 4.83 -1.82 14.56
N LEU A 502 5.22 -1.51 13.32
CA LEU A 502 4.51 -1.92 12.11
C LEU A 502 4.40 -3.44 11.99
N PHE A 503 5.50 -4.16 12.19
CA PHE A 503 5.50 -5.62 12.18
C PHE A 503 4.60 -6.21 13.29
N THR A 504 4.59 -5.59 14.48
CA THR A 504 3.74 -5.99 15.59
C THR A 504 2.25 -5.87 15.25
N GLN A 505 1.84 -4.83 14.52
CA GLN A 505 0.46 -4.68 14.05
C GLN A 505 0.03 -5.83 13.13
N ASN A 506 0.89 -6.22 12.18
CA ASN A 506 0.64 -7.38 11.30
C ASN A 506 0.62 -8.70 12.08
N PHE A 507 1.51 -8.85 13.06
CA PHE A 507 1.53 -10.02 13.95
C PHE A 507 0.21 -10.16 14.71
N PHE A 508 -0.33 -9.08 15.27
CA PHE A 508 -1.63 -9.10 15.94
C PHE A 508 -2.78 -9.42 15.00
N ALA A 509 -2.80 -8.83 13.80
CA ALA A 509 -3.80 -9.15 12.78
C ALA A 509 -3.80 -10.65 12.46
N ARG A 510 -2.61 -11.26 12.29
CA ARG A 510 -2.48 -12.70 12.06
C ARG A 510 -2.96 -13.54 13.24
N MET A 511 -2.69 -13.10 14.47
CA MET A 511 -3.13 -13.79 15.69
C MET A 511 -4.65 -13.91 15.77
N PHE A 512 -5.39 -12.85 15.42
CA PHE A 512 -6.86 -12.89 15.39
C PHE A 512 -7.39 -13.90 14.36
N ILE A 513 -6.79 -13.96 13.17
CA ILE A 513 -7.17 -14.94 12.14
C ILE A 513 -6.91 -16.37 12.64
N LEU A 514 -5.76 -16.62 13.27
CA LEU A 514 -5.43 -17.93 13.83
C LEU A 514 -6.43 -18.36 14.92
N VAL A 515 -6.87 -17.42 15.77
CA VAL A 515 -7.91 -17.68 16.77
C VAL A 515 -9.25 -18.05 16.13
N ASP A 516 -9.62 -17.43 15.02
CA ASP A 516 -10.84 -17.78 14.29
C ASP A 516 -10.74 -19.14 13.59
N ASP A 517 -9.58 -19.45 13.00
CA ASP A 517 -9.31 -20.78 12.43
C ASP A 517 -9.43 -21.88 13.51
N MET A 518 -8.94 -21.62 14.74
CA MET A 518 -9.11 -22.53 15.87
C MET A 518 -10.58 -22.71 16.28
N LYS A 519 -11.39 -21.64 16.29
CA LYS A 519 -12.83 -21.73 16.55
C LYS A 519 -13.54 -22.55 15.48
N THR A 520 -13.19 -22.34 14.21
CA THR A 520 -13.72 -23.11 13.09
C THR A 520 -13.41 -24.60 13.27
N VAL A 521 -12.17 -24.96 13.56
CA VAL A 521 -11.80 -26.35 13.84
C VAL A 521 -12.57 -26.93 15.03
N ARG A 522 -12.77 -26.15 16.10
CA ARG A 522 -13.60 -26.57 17.24
C ARG A 522 -15.03 -26.90 16.82
N THR A 523 -15.67 -26.06 16.00
CA THR A 523 -17.03 -26.36 15.50
C THR A 523 -17.06 -27.62 14.63
N MET A 524 -16.02 -27.86 13.83
CA MET A 524 -15.90 -29.10 13.05
C MET A 524 -15.77 -30.33 13.97
N VAL A 525 -15.02 -30.22 15.07
CA VAL A 525 -14.90 -31.28 16.09
C VAL A 525 -16.23 -31.58 16.75
N ASP A 526 -17.02 -30.57 17.09
CA ASP A 526 -18.33 -30.74 17.73
C ASP A 526 -19.35 -31.46 16.83
N VAL A 527 -19.21 -31.35 15.50
CA VAL A 527 -20.08 -31.99 14.50
C VAL A 527 -19.47 -33.29 13.94
N ALA A 528 -18.23 -33.64 14.32
CA ALA A 528 -17.49 -34.77 13.74
C ALA A 528 -18.16 -36.14 13.92
N GLU A 529 -19.00 -36.30 14.94
CA GLU A 529 -19.77 -37.54 15.14
C GLU A 529 -20.83 -37.77 14.04
N ARG A 530 -21.26 -36.71 13.34
CA ARG A 530 -22.28 -36.77 12.27
C ARG A 530 -21.68 -37.01 10.89
N ASP A 531 -20.41 -36.68 10.68
CA ASP A 531 -19.69 -36.90 9.42
C ASP A 531 -18.27 -37.45 9.66
N PRO A 532 -18.05 -38.77 9.53
CA PRO A 532 -16.75 -39.42 9.72
C PRO A 532 -15.66 -38.93 8.76
N ASN A 533 -16.01 -38.37 7.60
CA ASN A 533 -15.03 -37.89 6.63
C ASN A 533 -14.32 -36.61 7.11
N CYS A 534 -14.95 -35.84 8.01
CA CYS A 534 -14.39 -34.62 8.60
C CYS A 534 -13.16 -34.89 9.50
N LEU A 535 -12.98 -36.11 10.02
CA LEU A 535 -11.88 -36.42 10.95
C LEU A 535 -10.49 -36.25 10.34
N ALA A 536 -10.33 -36.59 9.06
CA ALA A 536 -9.06 -36.42 8.36
C ALA A 536 -8.71 -34.94 8.19
N ASP A 537 -9.71 -34.12 7.85
CA ASP A 537 -9.56 -32.68 7.68
C ASP A 537 -9.28 -31.96 8.99
N ILE A 538 -9.98 -32.34 10.07
CA ILE A 538 -9.73 -31.84 11.42
C ILE A 538 -8.27 -32.11 11.84
N ARG A 539 -7.78 -33.34 11.67
CA ARG A 539 -6.40 -33.69 12.03
C ARG A 539 -5.38 -32.88 11.22
N ARG A 540 -5.61 -32.72 9.92
CA ARG A 540 -4.74 -31.91 9.05
C ARG A 540 -4.71 -30.45 9.50
N ARG A 541 -5.89 -29.84 9.74
CA ARG A 541 -6.01 -28.45 10.20
C ARG A 541 -5.38 -28.25 11.58
N LEU A 542 -5.58 -29.18 12.53
CA LEU A 542 -4.95 -29.13 13.84
C LEU A 542 -3.42 -29.19 13.76
N ALA A 543 -2.86 -30.05 12.90
CA ALA A 543 -1.41 -30.13 12.71
C ALA A 543 -0.84 -28.82 12.16
N VAL A 544 -1.50 -28.22 11.16
CA VAL A 544 -1.11 -26.92 10.60
C VAL A 544 -1.22 -25.82 11.66
N LEU A 545 -2.33 -25.74 12.39
CA LEU A 545 -2.52 -24.74 13.45
C LEU A 545 -1.47 -24.88 14.56
N SER A 546 -1.17 -26.11 14.99
CA SER A 546 -0.14 -26.35 16.00
C SER A 546 1.24 -25.85 15.53
N GLN A 547 1.60 -26.11 14.27
CA GLN A 547 2.85 -25.60 13.69
C GLN A 547 2.84 -24.06 13.64
N GLN A 548 1.74 -23.46 13.21
CA GLN A 548 1.62 -22.00 13.14
C GLN A 548 1.71 -21.32 14.52
N VAL A 549 1.12 -21.91 15.56
CA VAL A 549 1.22 -21.39 16.93
C VAL A 549 2.68 -21.38 17.41
N ILE A 550 3.44 -22.45 17.14
CA ILE A 550 4.86 -22.53 17.50
C ILE A 550 5.65 -21.42 16.79
N LEU A 551 5.44 -21.26 15.48
CA LEU A 551 6.13 -20.22 14.70
C LEU A 551 5.74 -18.80 15.14
N MET A 552 4.49 -18.57 15.55
CA MET A 552 4.06 -17.28 16.14
C MET A 552 4.76 -17.02 17.47
N GLU A 553 4.93 -18.02 18.32
CA GLU A 553 5.65 -17.90 19.60
C GLU A 553 7.13 -17.55 19.37
N GLU A 554 7.78 -18.23 18.43
CA GLU A 554 9.17 -17.96 18.03
C GLU A 554 9.32 -16.53 17.47
N THR A 555 8.40 -16.10 16.59
CA THR A 555 8.37 -14.74 16.03
C THR A 555 8.28 -13.68 17.13
N LEU A 556 7.41 -13.90 18.13
CA LEU A 556 7.28 -13.01 19.27
C LEU A 556 8.56 -12.99 20.13
N GLY A 557 9.26 -14.13 20.24
CA GLY A 557 10.56 -14.22 20.88
C GLY A 557 11.60 -13.30 20.24
N PHE A 558 11.71 -13.31 18.91
CA PHE A 558 12.63 -12.43 18.18
C PHE A 558 12.28 -10.95 18.36
N LEU A 559 11.00 -10.57 18.28
CA LEU A 559 10.55 -9.20 18.54
C LEU A 559 10.96 -8.71 19.93
N ARG A 560 10.78 -9.57 20.94
CA ARG A 560 11.12 -9.23 22.32
C ARG A 560 12.63 -9.06 22.50
N GLU A 561 13.43 -9.97 21.97
CA GLU A 561 14.90 -9.88 22.01
C GLU A 561 15.37 -8.60 21.31
N SER A 562 14.79 -8.28 20.16
CA SER A 562 15.12 -7.06 19.41
C SER A 562 14.80 -5.79 20.18
N LEU A 563 13.66 -5.74 20.88
CA LEU A 563 13.30 -4.63 21.77
C LEU A 563 14.23 -4.50 22.98
N ASP A 564 14.67 -5.63 23.54
CA ASP A 564 15.60 -5.66 24.68
C ASP A 564 17.03 -5.23 24.26
N GLU A 565 17.43 -5.49 23.01
CA GLU A 565 18.74 -5.11 22.44
C GLU A 565 18.77 -3.69 21.84
N ALA A 566 17.62 -3.12 21.47
CA ALA A 566 17.55 -1.81 20.83
C ALA A 566 18.06 -0.70 21.75
N GLU A 567 19.19 -0.09 21.39
CA GLU A 567 19.81 1.00 22.14
C GLU A 567 19.29 2.35 21.66
N ILE A 568 18.78 3.16 22.60
CA ILE A 568 18.39 4.54 22.33
C ILE A 568 19.65 5.42 22.33
N PRO A 569 19.98 6.13 21.22
CA PRO A 569 21.13 7.01 21.19
C PRO A 569 20.99 8.12 22.25
N PRO A 570 22.10 8.57 22.86
CA PRO A 570 22.04 9.66 23.82
C PRO A 570 21.59 10.96 23.13
N GLU A 571 20.94 11.83 23.90
CA GLU A 571 20.51 13.15 23.45
C GLU A 571 21.71 13.94 22.88
N PRO A 572 21.64 14.43 21.62
CA PRO A 572 22.71 15.21 21.04
C PRO A 572 22.97 16.52 21.80
N PRO A 573 24.21 17.02 21.83
CA PRO A 573 24.52 18.28 22.51
C PRO A 573 23.96 19.51 21.78
N GLU A 574 23.72 19.40 20.46
CA GLU A 574 23.27 20.47 19.58
C GLU A 574 21.78 20.78 19.72
N GLN A 575 21.40 22.07 19.68
CA GLN A 575 20.01 22.49 19.86
C GLN A 575 19.03 21.84 18.87
N ALA A 576 19.41 21.78 17.58
CA ALA A 576 18.64 21.09 16.54
C ALA A 576 18.48 19.59 16.86
N GLY A 577 19.57 18.93 17.25
CA GLY A 577 19.54 17.52 17.66
C GLY A 577 18.69 17.25 18.91
N ARG A 578 18.65 18.17 19.87
CA ARG A 578 17.75 18.09 21.05
C ARG A 578 16.30 18.25 20.66
N ALA A 579 15.99 19.25 19.85
CA ALA A 579 14.64 19.45 19.33
C ALA A 579 14.17 18.18 18.60
N LEU A 580 15.00 17.62 17.71
CA LEU A 580 14.68 16.36 17.04
C LEU A 580 14.47 15.21 18.03
N TYR A 581 15.38 15.03 19.00
CA TYR A 581 15.28 13.97 20.01
C TYR A 581 13.99 14.04 20.83
N GLU A 582 13.56 15.25 21.21
CA GLU A 582 12.28 15.50 21.87
C GLU A 582 11.09 15.18 20.96
N ARG A 583 11.13 15.60 19.68
CA ARG A 583 10.03 15.37 18.72
C ARG A 583 9.87 13.90 18.35
N LEU A 584 10.98 13.15 18.25
CA LEU A 584 10.97 11.71 18.03
C LEU A 584 10.53 10.93 19.28
N GLN A 585 10.38 11.60 20.43
CA GLN A 585 9.97 11.01 21.73
C GLN A 585 10.86 9.85 22.21
N LEU A 586 12.13 9.82 21.78
CA LEU A 586 13.07 8.74 22.10
C LEU A 586 13.45 8.71 23.60
N GLY A 587 13.50 9.85 24.27
CA GLY A 587 14.00 9.97 25.64
C GLY A 587 12.99 9.76 26.77
N VAL A 588 11.71 9.54 26.47
CA VAL A 588 10.67 9.55 27.50
C VAL A 588 10.21 8.12 27.78
N GLY A 589 10.58 7.60 28.96
CA GLY A 589 10.03 6.38 29.57
C GLY A 589 8.54 6.49 29.94
N TYR A 590 7.70 6.99 29.03
CA TYR A 590 6.23 7.04 29.13
C TYR A 590 5.56 6.23 28.01
N PHE A 591 6.18 5.14 27.55
CA PHE A 591 5.56 4.22 26.59
C PHE A 591 4.37 3.40 27.17
N PHE A 592 3.93 3.67 28.41
CA PHE A 592 2.73 3.08 29.01
C PHE A 592 2.08 4.03 30.02
N SER A 593 1.35 5.07 29.57
CA SER A 593 0.20 5.65 30.31
C SER A 593 -0.36 6.84 29.54
N ARG A 594 -1.20 6.58 28.54
CA ARG A 594 -2.33 7.43 28.12
C ARG A 594 -3.13 6.71 27.03
N HIS A 595 -3.84 5.68 27.46
CA HIS A 595 -5.17 5.39 26.95
C HIS A 595 -6.15 5.62 28.10
#